data_AF-A0A3D3NFV3-F1
#
_entry.id   AF-A0A3D3NFV3-F1
#
_cell.length_a   1.000
_cell.length_b   1.000
_cell.length_c   1.000
_cell.angle_alpha   90.00
_cell.angle_beta   90.00
_cell.angle_gamma   90.00
#
_symmetry.space_group_name_H-M   'P 1'
#
loop_
_entity.id
_entity.type
_entity.pdbx_description
1 polymer ?
#
loop_
_entity_poly.entity_id
_entity_poly.type
_entity_poly.pdbx_seq_one_letter_code
_entity_poly.pdbx_strand_id
1 'polypeptide(L)'
;MNARLREIPYNYTSFSDREIVIRLLGDHMWALLDELRAERVTGRSARMLYEVLGDIWVVQRNPYLEDDLLANGARRDALVEALRHRLREIEKRRHGNSRVQQLLVAARQAVDDFERHFAETARLRARAARVLVRHTRRDNIAFDGLARVSHVTDATDWRVEYPFVVLHPDTEAEIAPLVRDCIELGLSIIPRG
;
A
#
# COMPACT_ATOMS: atom_id res chain seq x y z
N MET A 1 -29.76 -1.00 -14.84
CA MET A 1 -28.36 -0.59 -14.64
C MET A 1 -28.12 -0.46 -13.14
N ASN A 2 -27.71 -1.53 -12.46
CA ASN A 2 -27.34 -1.44 -11.05
C ASN A 2 -26.00 -0.71 -10.99
N ALA A 3 -26.01 0.57 -10.61
CA ALA A 3 -24.80 1.27 -10.24
C ALA A 3 -24.11 0.43 -9.16
N ARG A 4 -22.91 -0.11 -9.45
CA ARG A 4 -22.10 -0.83 -8.47
C ARG A 4 -21.83 0.13 -7.31
N LEU A 5 -22.58 -0.03 -6.21
CA LEU A 5 -22.33 0.66 -4.96
C LEU A 5 -20.92 0.27 -4.50
N ARG A 6 -20.03 1.26 -4.49
CA ARG A 6 -18.68 1.16 -3.93
C ARG A 6 -18.79 1.17 -2.41
N GLU A 7 -18.22 0.17 -1.76
CA GLU A 7 -18.24 -0.01 -0.30
C GLU A 7 -16.99 0.58 0.35
N ILE A 8 -15.88 0.66 -0.38
CA ILE A 8 -14.67 1.36 0.08
C ILE A 8 -14.92 2.87 0.02
N PRO A 9 -14.75 3.62 1.14
CA PRO A 9 -15.18 5.01 1.25
C PRO A 9 -14.33 6.01 0.44
N TYR A 10 -13.22 5.56 -0.14
CA TYR A 10 -12.30 6.41 -0.90
C TYR A 10 -12.30 6.04 -2.38
N ASN A 11 -12.43 7.06 -3.24
CA ASN A 11 -12.21 6.96 -4.67
C ASN A 11 -10.86 7.59 -5.05
N TYR A 12 -9.80 7.15 -4.36
CA TYR A 12 -8.45 7.71 -4.56
C TYR A 12 -7.74 7.10 -5.78
N THR A 13 -8.17 5.91 -6.22
CA THR A 13 -7.60 5.19 -7.36
C THR A 13 -8.71 4.63 -8.24
N SER A 14 -8.43 4.37 -9.52
CA SER A 14 -9.35 3.70 -10.45
C SER A 14 -9.71 2.26 -10.07
N PHE A 15 -9.01 1.67 -9.10
CA PHE A 15 -9.29 0.32 -8.60
C PHE A 15 -10.69 0.19 -7.99
N SER A 16 -11.37 -0.88 -8.39
CA SER A 16 -12.61 -1.35 -7.80
C SER A 16 -12.38 -2.02 -6.45
N ASP A 17 -13.44 -2.13 -5.64
CA ASP A 17 -13.38 -2.85 -4.35
C ASP A 17 -12.88 -4.28 -4.51
N ARG A 18 -13.27 -4.97 -5.59
CA ARG A 18 -12.79 -6.32 -5.93
C ARG A 18 -11.27 -6.34 -6.04
N GLU A 19 -10.70 -5.42 -6.80
CA GLU A 19 -9.26 -5.40 -7.06
C GLU A 19 -8.46 -5.05 -5.81
N ILE A 20 -8.98 -4.16 -4.96
CA ILE A 20 -8.37 -3.80 -3.68
C ILE A 20 -8.40 -5.00 -2.74
N VAL A 21 -9.56 -5.66 -2.59
CA VAL A 21 -9.70 -6.86 -1.77
C VAL A 21 -8.76 -7.96 -2.24
N ILE A 22 -8.68 -8.23 -3.54
CA ILE A 22 -7.80 -9.27 -4.08
C ILE A 22 -6.33 -8.96 -3.80
N ARG A 23 -5.90 -7.71 -3.96
CA ARG A 23 -4.51 -7.33 -3.68
C ARG A 23 -4.15 -7.44 -2.20
N LEU A 24 -5.07 -7.09 -1.30
CA LEU A 24 -4.81 -7.09 0.13
C LEU A 24 -5.04 -8.46 0.79
N LEU A 25 -6.05 -9.22 0.34
CA LEU A 25 -6.53 -10.44 1.00
C LEU A 25 -6.51 -11.70 0.10
N GLY A 26 -6.29 -11.54 -1.21
CA GLY A 26 -6.30 -12.63 -2.19
C GLY A 26 -7.67 -12.96 -2.79
N ASP A 27 -7.66 -13.66 -3.94
CA ASP A 27 -8.87 -14.06 -4.68
C ASP A 27 -9.85 -14.90 -3.87
N HIS A 28 -9.33 -15.80 -3.01
CA HIS A 28 -10.17 -16.65 -2.18
C HIS A 28 -11.02 -15.84 -1.19
N MET A 29 -10.45 -14.80 -0.58
CA MET A 29 -11.17 -13.94 0.36
C MET A 29 -12.20 -13.07 -0.35
N TRP A 30 -11.96 -12.66 -1.60
CA TRP A 30 -12.97 -11.99 -2.41
C TRP A 30 -14.18 -12.90 -2.68
N ALA A 31 -13.95 -14.16 -3.09
CA ALA A 31 -15.03 -15.12 -3.30
C ALA A 31 -15.87 -15.33 -2.04
N LEU A 32 -15.20 -15.45 -0.89
CA LEU A 32 -15.86 -15.60 0.41
C LEU A 32 -16.71 -14.36 0.80
N LEU A 33 -16.22 -13.16 0.49
CA LEU A 33 -16.98 -11.92 0.68
C LEU A 33 -18.22 -11.87 -0.23
N ASP A 34 -18.12 -12.32 -1.47
CA ASP A 34 -19.23 -12.33 -2.42
C ASP A 34 -20.35 -13.28 -1.96
N GLU A 35 -19.99 -14.47 -1.45
CA GLU A 35 -20.93 -15.40 -0.83
C GLU A 35 -21.66 -14.78 0.38
N LEU A 36 -20.91 -14.17 1.31
CA LEU A 36 -21.50 -13.53 2.49
C LEU A 36 -22.41 -12.35 2.15
N ARG A 37 -22.11 -11.62 1.06
CA ARG A 37 -22.96 -10.54 0.54
C ARG A 37 -24.27 -11.07 -0.03
N ALA A 38 -24.22 -12.19 -0.76
CA ALA A 38 -25.42 -12.82 -1.30
C ALA A 38 -26.40 -13.25 -0.20
N GLU A 39 -25.88 -13.66 0.96
CA GLU A 39 -26.68 -14.07 2.12
C GLU A 39 -27.21 -12.89 2.96
N ARG A 40 -26.88 -11.63 2.63
CA ARG A 40 -27.24 -10.42 3.41
C ARG A 40 -26.84 -10.47 4.89
N VAL A 41 -25.84 -11.28 5.22
CA VAL A 41 -25.34 -11.44 6.58
C VAL A 41 -24.45 -10.24 6.91
N THR A 42 -24.99 -9.27 7.65
CA THR A 42 -24.26 -8.19 8.36
C THR A 42 -23.61 -7.06 7.52
N GLY A 43 -24.41 -6.09 7.07
CA GLY A 43 -23.90 -4.89 6.38
C GLY A 43 -22.93 -4.03 7.20
N ARG A 44 -23.07 -3.97 8.53
CA ARG A 44 -22.17 -3.16 9.38
C ARG A 44 -20.76 -3.75 9.46
N SER A 45 -20.63 -5.06 9.66
CA SER A 45 -19.32 -5.73 9.72
C SER A 45 -18.59 -5.69 8.38
N ALA A 46 -19.34 -5.87 7.27
CA ALA A 46 -18.79 -5.71 5.93
C ALA A 46 -18.26 -4.29 5.70
N ARG A 47 -19.05 -3.26 6.04
CA ARG A 47 -18.62 -1.86 5.94
C ARG A 47 -17.34 -1.58 6.73
N MET A 48 -17.26 -2.04 7.98
CA MET A 48 -16.06 -1.87 8.81
C MET A 48 -14.83 -2.55 8.19
N LEU A 49 -15.00 -3.70 7.54
CA LEU A 49 -13.91 -4.37 6.82
C LEU A 49 -13.47 -3.54 5.61
N TYR A 50 -14.40 -3.03 4.80
CA TYR A 50 -14.08 -2.16 3.67
C TYR A 50 -13.42 -0.84 4.11
N GLU A 51 -13.79 -0.29 5.26
CA GLU A 51 -13.10 0.86 5.87
C GLU A 51 -11.64 0.51 6.21
N VAL A 52 -11.39 -0.66 6.85
CA VAL A 52 -10.02 -1.12 7.15
C VAL A 52 -9.19 -1.28 5.88
N LEU A 53 -9.73 -1.95 4.87
CA LEU A 53 -9.03 -2.17 3.60
C LEU A 53 -8.82 -0.86 2.84
N GLY A 54 -9.79 0.05 2.90
CA GLY A 54 -9.71 1.39 2.33
C GLY A 54 -8.61 2.25 2.95
N ASP A 55 -8.50 2.24 4.28
CA ASP A 55 -7.48 2.97 5.02
C ASP A 55 -6.06 2.46 4.70
N ILE A 56 -5.87 1.14 4.61
CA ILE A 56 -4.59 0.54 4.17
C ILE A 56 -4.29 0.99 2.73
N TRP A 57 -5.27 0.84 1.84
CA TRP A 57 -5.10 1.12 0.42
C TRP A 57 -4.76 2.58 0.14
N VAL A 58 -5.46 3.53 0.77
CA VAL A 58 -5.22 4.96 0.52
C VAL A 58 -3.82 5.38 0.94
N VAL A 59 -3.28 4.81 2.02
CA VAL A 59 -1.92 5.09 2.47
C VAL A 59 -0.89 4.48 1.51
N GLN A 60 -1.02 3.21 1.17
CA GLN A 60 -0.09 2.53 0.25
C GLN A 60 -0.05 3.17 -1.14
N ARG A 61 -1.15 3.82 -1.55
CA ARG A 61 -1.27 4.47 -2.85
C ARG A 61 -0.99 5.96 -2.81
N ASN A 62 -0.69 6.56 -1.67
CA ASN A 62 -0.44 8.00 -1.58
C ASN A 62 0.94 8.25 -0.95
N PRO A 63 1.97 8.55 -1.77
CA PRO A 63 3.31 8.86 -1.26
C PRO A 63 3.34 9.93 -0.17
N TYR A 64 2.44 10.92 -0.21
CA TYR A 64 2.37 11.96 0.82
C TYR A 64 1.87 11.43 2.17
N LEU A 65 0.86 10.54 2.16
CA LEU A 65 0.37 9.90 3.40
C LEU A 65 1.39 8.91 3.94
N GLU A 66 2.00 8.12 3.06
CA GLU A 66 3.08 7.21 3.43
C GLU A 66 4.25 7.96 4.06
N ASP A 67 4.70 9.07 3.45
CA ASP A 67 5.79 9.89 3.97
C ASP A 67 5.44 10.55 5.33
N ASP A 68 4.21 11.04 5.52
CA ASP A 68 3.75 11.59 6.81
C ASP A 68 3.81 10.53 7.92
N LEU A 69 3.35 9.31 7.63
CA LEU A 69 3.32 8.20 8.59
C LEU A 69 4.71 7.59 8.83
N LEU A 70 5.60 7.62 7.83
CA LEU A 70 7.02 7.29 8.01
C LEU A 70 7.72 8.30 8.93
N ALA A 71 7.39 9.58 8.81
CA ALA A 71 7.95 10.65 9.63
C ALA A 71 7.35 10.73 11.04
N ASN A 72 6.10 10.27 11.22
CA ASN A 72 5.35 10.41 12.46
C ASN A 72 4.87 9.06 13.02
N GLY A 73 5.72 8.44 13.85
CA GLY A 73 5.43 7.17 14.50
C GLY A 73 4.14 7.18 15.35
N ALA A 74 3.86 8.26 16.08
CA ALA A 74 2.64 8.35 16.90
C ALA A 74 1.36 8.33 16.05
N ARG A 75 1.35 9.00 14.89
CA ARG A 75 0.22 8.93 13.95
C ARG A 75 0.07 7.55 13.33
N ARG A 76 1.18 6.93 12.95
CA ARG A 76 1.20 5.56 12.42
C ARG A 76 0.62 4.57 13.43
N ASP A 77 1.09 4.60 14.67
CA ASP A 77 0.65 3.67 15.70
C ASP A 77 -0.84 3.88 16.04
N ALA A 78 -1.31 5.14 16.05
CA ALA A 78 -2.72 5.46 16.22
C ALA A 78 -3.59 4.92 15.06
N LEU A 79 -3.13 5.03 13.81
CA LEU A 79 -3.82 4.46 12.65
C LEU A 79 -3.90 2.93 12.75
N VAL A 80 -2.77 2.26 12.99
CA VAL A 80 -2.71 0.80 13.12
C VAL A 80 -3.64 0.31 14.23
N GLU A 81 -3.66 0.98 15.39
CA GLU A 81 -4.55 0.61 16.49
C GLU A 81 -6.03 0.84 16.13
N ALA A 82 -6.36 1.90 15.39
CA ALA A 82 -7.72 2.10 14.89
C ALA A 82 -8.17 0.97 13.94
N LEU A 83 -7.28 0.49 13.05
CA LEU A 83 -7.57 -0.66 12.18
C LEU A 83 -7.79 -1.93 13.01
N ARG A 84 -6.89 -2.23 13.95
CA ARG A 84 -7.01 -3.39 14.85
C ARG A 84 -8.28 -3.34 15.68
N HIS A 85 -8.64 -2.16 16.19
CA HIS A 85 -9.89 -1.95 16.91
C HIS A 85 -11.13 -2.28 16.06
N ARG A 86 -11.19 -1.81 14.81
CA ARG A 86 -12.30 -2.16 13.90
C ARG A 86 -12.39 -3.67 13.65
N LEU A 87 -11.26 -4.36 13.51
CA LEU A 87 -11.26 -5.83 13.35
C LEU A 87 -11.76 -6.56 14.61
N ARG A 88 -11.40 -6.12 15.82
CA ARG A 88 -11.94 -6.67 17.08
C ARG A 88 -13.46 -6.44 17.19
N GLU A 89 -13.93 -5.31 16.71
CA GLU A 89 -15.34 -4.97 16.67
C GLU A 89 -16.14 -5.84 15.67
N ILE A 90 -15.54 -6.25 14.55
CA ILE A 90 -16.14 -7.25 13.64
C ILE A 90 -16.16 -8.63 14.30
N GLU A 91 -15.08 -9.03 14.98
CA GLU A 91 -14.98 -10.32 15.67
C GLU A 91 -16.09 -10.53 16.71
N LYS A 92 -16.37 -9.51 17.53
CA LYS A 92 -17.47 -9.54 18.52
C LYS A 92 -18.83 -9.80 17.87
N ARG A 93 -19.02 -9.38 16.62
CA ARG A 93 -20.29 -9.47 15.87
C ARG A 93 -20.38 -10.70 14.97
N ARG A 94 -19.37 -11.58 14.95
CA ARG A 94 -19.35 -12.72 14.02
C ARG A 94 -20.34 -13.83 14.36
N HIS A 95 -20.85 -13.88 15.60
CA HIS A 95 -21.79 -14.91 16.09
C HIS A 95 -21.38 -16.35 15.73
N GLY A 96 -20.08 -16.68 15.83
CA GLY A 96 -19.55 -18.01 15.52
C GLY A 96 -19.38 -18.33 14.03
N ASN A 97 -19.67 -17.40 13.10
CA ASN A 97 -19.50 -17.63 11.67
C ASN A 97 -18.01 -17.86 11.32
N SER A 98 -17.72 -19.05 10.82
CA SER A 98 -16.36 -19.49 10.45
C SER A 98 -15.83 -18.78 9.21
N ARG A 99 -16.70 -18.38 8.27
CA ARG A 99 -16.31 -17.61 7.07
C ARG A 99 -15.85 -16.20 7.44
N VAL A 100 -16.58 -15.54 8.34
CA VAL A 100 -16.16 -14.24 8.90
C VAL A 100 -14.83 -14.36 9.65
N GLN A 101 -14.60 -15.48 10.35
CA GLN A 101 -13.32 -15.72 11.02
C GLN A 101 -12.16 -15.83 10.02
N GLN A 102 -12.34 -16.50 8.88
CA GLN A 102 -11.31 -16.56 7.84
C GLN A 102 -10.96 -15.16 7.30
N LEU A 103 -11.99 -14.34 7.01
CA LEU A 103 -11.78 -12.95 6.59
C LEU A 103 -11.03 -12.12 7.64
N LEU A 104 -11.35 -12.30 8.92
CA LEU A 104 -10.65 -11.61 10.00
C LEU A 104 -9.18 -12.01 10.11
N VAL A 105 -8.85 -13.28 9.90
CA VAL A 105 -7.46 -13.73 9.89
C VAL A 105 -6.69 -13.07 8.75
N ALA A 106 -7.24 -13.09 7.53
CA ALA A 106 -6.63 -12.43 6.38
C ALA A 106 -6.48 -10.90 6.59
N ALA A 107 -7.52 -10.24 7.12
CA ALA A 107 -7.49 -8.81 7.36
C ALA A 107 -6.50 -8.41 8.47
N ARG A 108 -6.34 -9.22 9.51
CA ARG A 108 -5.29 -9.02 10.53
C ARG A 108 -3.90 -9.11 9.92
N GLN A 109 -3.67 -10.13 9.08
CA GLN A 109 -2.42 -10.27 8.37
C GLN A 109 -2.14 -9.03 7.50
N ALA A 110 -3.13 -8.53 6.76
CA ALA A 110 -2.99 -7.31 5.97
C ALA A 110 -2.63 -6.08 6.83
N VAL A 111 -3.21 -5.94 8.02
CA VAL A 111 -2.84 -4.86 8.97
C VAL A 111 -1.41 -5.04 9.50
N ASP A 112 -1.00 -6.26 9.82
CA ASP A 112 0.36 -6.54 10.30
C ASP A 112 1.39 -6.32 9.19
N ASP A 113 1.06 -6.65 7.95
CA ASP A 113 1.91 -6.39 6.78
C ASP A 113 2.03 -4.89 6.51
N PHE A 114 0.91 -4.17 6.61
CA PHE A 114 0.88 -2.71 6.52
C PHE A 114 1.74 -2.04 7.60
N GLU A 115 1.71 -2.51 8.84
CA GLU A 115 2.57 -1.99 9.91
C GLU A 115 4.05 -2.26 9.63
N ARG A 116 4.41 -3.49 9.22
CA ARG A 116 5.80 -3.88 8.92
C ARG A 116 6.38 -3.10 7.74
N HIS A 117 5.58 -2.79 6.74
CA HIS A 117 5.97 -2.04 5.54
C HIS A 117 6.70 -0.73 5.86
N PHE A 118 6.28 0.00 6.91
CA PHE A 118 6.93 1.25 7.30
C PHE A 118 8.39 1.05 7.76
N ALA A 119 8.63 0.02 8.57
CA ALA A 119 9.97 -0.28 9.06
C ALA A 119 10.87 -0.80 7.93
N GLU A 120 10.34 -1.62 7.04
CA GLU A 120 11.03 -2.15 5.87
C GLU A 120 11.40 -1.03 4.89
N THR A 121 10.45 -0.14 4.59
CA THR A 121 10.66 1.02 3.74
C THR A 121 11.72 1.95 4.32
N ALA A 122 11.66 2.28 5.62
CA ALA A 122 12.66 3.11 6.27
C ALA A 122 14.07 2.50 6.18
N ARG A 123 14.19 1.18 6.42
CA ARG A 123 15.47 0.46 6.28
C ARG A 123 15.99 0.48 4.85
N LEU A 124 15.12 0.25 3.87
CA LEU A 124 15.51 0.26 2.46
C LEU A 124 15.94 1.66 2.01
N ARG A 125 15.20 2.72 2.39
CA ARG A 125 15.57 4.13 2.11
C ARG A 125 16.93 4.48 2.69
N ALA A 126 17.20 4.08 3.94
CA ALA A 126 18.49 4.32 4.58
C ALA A 126 19.65 3.60 3.87
N ARG A 127 19.45 2.35 3.43
CA ARG A 127 20.45 1.61 2.64
C ARG A 127 20.67 2.24 1.27
N ALA A 128 19.59 2.55 0.55
CA ALA A 128 19.64 3.16 -0.77
C ALA A 128 20.36 4.51 -0.74
N ALA A 129 19.99 5.41 0.18
CA ALA A 129 20.66 6.69 0.33
C ALA A 129 22.17 6.54 0.61
N ARG A 130 22.56 5.55 1.43
CA ARG A 130 23.98 5.32 1.80
C ARG A 130 24.84 4.87 0.63
N VAL A 131 24.31 4.01 -0.24
CA VAL A 131 25.07 3.47 -1.38
C VAL A 131 25.06 4.45 -2.55
N LEU A 132 23.90 5.00 -2.90
CA LEU A 132 23.73 5.87 -4.07
C LEU A 132 24.42 7.24 -3.92
N VAL A 133 24.56 7.76 -2.70
CA VAL A 133 25.26 9.04 -2.46
C VAL A 133 26.77 8.99 -2.76
N ARG A 134 27.32 7.78 -2.98
CA ARG A 134 28.71 7.60 -3.45
C ARG A 134 28.87 7.95 -4.93
N HIS A 135 27.77 8.00 -5.66
CA HIS A 135 27.73 8.13 -7.12
C HIS A 135 27.06 9.40 -7.59
N THR A 136 26.21 10.01 -6.76
CA THR A 136 25.55 11.29 -7.08
C THR A 136 25.34 12.13 -5.82
N ARG A 137 24.88 13.37 -5.99
CA ARG A 137 24.58 14.28 -4.89
C ARG A 137 23.36 13.77 -4.12
N ARG A 138 23.31 14.09 -2.82
CA ARG A 138 22.18 13.68 -1.97
C ARG A 138 20.82 14.17 -2.50
N ASP A 139 20.78 15.39 -3.04
CA ASP A 139 19.56 16.00 -3.57
C ASP A 139 19.09 15.34 -4.88
N ASN A 140 19.94 14.55 -5.54
CA ASN A 140 19.59 13.77 -6.73
C ASN A 140 18.94 12.43 -6.37
N ILE A 141 18.75 12.12 -5.07
CA ILE A 141 18.15 10.88 -4.56
C ILE A 141 16.82 11.23 -3.89
N ALA A 142 15.76 11.28 -4.69
CA ALA A 142 14.46 11.79 -4.27
C ALA A 142 13.51 10.66 -3.83
N PHE A 143 13.19 10.62 -2.54
CA PHE A 143 12.19 9.71 -1.96
C PHE A 143 10.85 10.39 -1.69
N ASP A 144 10.77 11.71 -1.88
CA ASP A 144 9.60 12.51 -1.52
C ASP A 144 8.41 12.26 -2.45
N GLY A 145 7.22 12.54 -1.93
CA GLY A 145 5.98 12.38 -2.67
C GLY A 145 5.91 13.17 -3.98
N LEU A 146 6.51 14.36 -4.10
CA LEU A 146 6.43 15.16 -5.32
C LEU A 146 7.19 14.47 -6.47
N ALA A 147 8.44 14.07 -6.21
CA ALA A 147 9.23 13.35 -7.19
C ALA A 147 8.54 12.04 -7.59
N ARG A 148 8.07 11.26 -6.61
CA ARG A 148 7.43 9.95 -6.85
C ARG A 148 6.12 10.05 -7.62
N VAL A 149 5.28 11.04 -7.33
CA VAL A 149 4.02 11.27 -8.05
C VAL A 149 4.29 11.79 -9.47
N SER A 150 5.26 12.67 -9.65
CA SER A 150 5.58 13.24 -10.98
C SER A 150 6.18 12.21 -11.94
N HIS A 151 6.75 11.12 -11.40
CA HIS A 151 7.40 10.06 -12.16
C HIS A 151 6.64 8.74 -12.14
N VAL A 152 5.42 8.71 -11.60
CA VAL A 152 4.51 7.57 -11.82
C VAL A 152 4.22 7.49 -13.32
N THR A 153 4.35 6.31 -13.92
CA THR A 153 4.26 6.14 -15.37
C THR A 153 3.10 5.23 -15.77
N ASP A 154 2.52 5.53 -16.93
CA ASP A 154 1.47 4.78 -17.61
C ASP A 154 2.03 3.92 -18.77
N ALA A 155 3.35 3.84 -18.91
CA ALA A 155 4.00 3.24 -20.09
C ALA A 155 3.85 1.71 -20.21
N THR A 156 3.34 1.07 -19.17
CA THR A 156 2.93 -0.34 -19.12
C THR A 156 1.71 -0.41 -18.19
N ASP A 157 1.07 -1.56 -17.99
CA ASP A 157 -0.07 -1.76 -17.06
C ASP A 157 0.25 -1.39 -15.57
N TRP A 158 1.38 -0.71 -15.34
CA TRP A 158 1.98 -0.15 -14.15
C TRP A 158 1.39 1.21 -13.74
N ARG A 159 0.14 1.53 -14.13
CA ARG A 159 -0.70 2.57 -13.48
C ARG A 159 -0.86 2.37 -11.95
N VAL A 160 -0.13 1.42 -11.40
CA VAL A 160 -0.42 0.64 -10.22
C VAL A 160 0.72 0.69 -9.24
N GLU A 161 1.92 1.20 -9.57
CA GLU A 161 3.03 1.21 -8.60
C GLU A 161 3.80 2.55 -8.63
N TYR A 162 4.00 3.14 -7.46
CA TYR A 162 4.80 4.36 -7.31
C TYR A 162 6.28 3.98 -7.27
N PRO A 163 7.17 4.77 -7.91
CA PRO A 163 8.61 4.50 -7.80
C PRO A 163 9.03 4.57 -6.33
N PHE A 164 9.93 3.67 -5.93
CA PHE A 164 10.52 3.68 -4.60
C PHE A 164 11.42 4.90 -4.37
N VAL A 165 12.20 5.27 -5.39
CA VAL A 165 13.12 6.42 -5.43
C VAL A 165 13.19 6.93 -6.86
N VAL A 166 13.35 8.25 -7.02
CA VAL A 166 13.65 8.90 -8.30
C VAL A 166 15.08 9.40 -8.25
N LEU A 167 15.86 9.12 -9.29
CA LEU A 167 17.26 9.52 -9.41
C LEU A 167 17.43 10.55 -10.51
N HIS A 168 18.18 11.62 -10.21
CA HIS A 168 18.46 12.73 -11.12
C HIS A 168 19.97 12.87 -11.36
N PRO A 169 20.62 11.92 -12.05
CA PRO A 169 22.07 12.01 -12.30
C PRO A 169 22.40 13.26 -13.12
N ASP A 170 23.46 13.98 -12.73
CA ASP A 170 23.88 15.23 -13.41
C ASP A 170 24.75 14.93 -14.64
N THR A 171 25.43 13.78 -14.65
CA THR A 171 26.35 13.39 -15.72
C THR A 171 26.19 11.93 -16.12
N GLU A 172 26.54 11.60 -17.35
CA GLU A 172 26.49 10.24 -17.88
C GLU A 172 27.33 9.25 -17.04
N ALA A 173 28.46 9.72 -16.50
CA ALA A 173 29.35 8.90 -15.67
C ALA A 173 28.69 8.37 -14.38
N GLU A 174 27.64 9.03 -13.88
CA GLU A 174 26.89 8.61 -12.69
C GLU A 174 25.94 7.43 -12.96
N ILE A 175 25.50 7.26 -14.22
CA ILE A 175 24.41 6.33 -14.58
C ILE A 175 24.83 4.88 -14.29
N ALA A 176 25.98 4.45 -14.81
CA ALA A 176 26.43 3.06 -14.70
C ALA A 176 26.56 2.57 -13.24
N PRO A 177 27.22 3.29 -12.31
CA PRO A 177 27.29 2.86 -10.93
C PRO A 177 25.94 2.95 -10.20
N LEU A 178 25.10 3.96 -10.46
CA LEU A 178 23.75 4.03 -9.88
C LEU A 178 22.88 2.82 -10.27
N VAL A 179 22.91 2.44 -11.56
CA VAL A 179 22.19 1.26 -12.06
C VAL A 179 22.64 -0.01 -11.34
N ARG A 180 23.95 -0.19 -11.17
CA ARG A 180 24.53 -1.34 -10.47
C ARG A 180 24.02 -1.43 -9.03
N ASP A 181 24.12 -0.35 -8.27
CA ASP A 181 23.69 -0.31 -6.87
C ASP A 181 22.18 -0.51 -6.73
N CYS A 182 21.37 0.04 -7.65
CA CYS A 182 19.93 -0.23 -7.70
C CYS A 182 19.62 -1.72 -7.89
N ILE A 183 20.34 -2.41 -8.78
CA ILE A 183 20.19 -3.86 -9.00
C ILE A 183 20.59 -4.64 -7.73
N GLU A 184 21.70 -4.27 -7.07
CA GLU A 184 22.13 -4.91 -5.82
C GLU A 184 21.14 -4.69 -4.66
N LEU A 185 20.41 -3.56 -4.66
CA LEU A 185 19.31 -3.28 -3.75
C LEU A 185 18.02 -4.04 -4.10
N GLY A 186 17.97 -4.77 -5.22
CA GLY A 186 16.79 -5.49 -5.70
C GLY A 186 15.74 -4.58 -6.34
N LEU A 187 16.12 -3.38 -6.79
CA LEU A 187 15.20 -2.41 -7.39
C LEU A 187 15.10 -2.61 -8.91
N SER A 188 13.88 -2.55 -9.42
CA SER A 188 13.63 -2.43 -10.86
C SER A 188 13.86 -1.00 -11.32
N ILE A 189 14.40 -0.82 -12.52
CA ILE A 189 14.80 0.49 -13.05
C ILE A 189 13.97 0.81 -14.29
N ILE A 190 13.42 2.01 -14.33
CA ILE A 190 12.68 2.53 -15.49
C ILE A 190 13.34 3.84 -15.91
N PRO A 191 14.03 3.89 -17.06
CA PRO A 191 14.58 5.14 -17.57
C PRO A 191 13.44 6.08 -17.98
N ARG A 192 13.60 7.37 -17.69
CA ARG A 192 12.64 8.44 -17.99
C ARG A 192 13.41 9.66 -18.49
N GLY A 193 12.83 10.36 -19.45
CA GLY A 193 13.33 11.60 -20.05
C GLY A 193 12.17 12.47 -20.53
#